data_AF-A0A483ACH6-F1
#
_entry.id   AF-A0A483ACH6-F1
#
_cell.length_a   1.000
_cell.length_b   1.000
_cell.length_c   1.000
_cell.angle_alpha   90.00
_cell.angle_beta   90.00
_cell.angle_gamma   90.00
#
_symmetry.space_group_name_H-M   'P 1'
#
loop_
_entity.id
_entity.type
_entity.pdbx_description
1 polymer ?
#
loop_
_entity_poly.entity_id
_entity_poly.type
_entity_poly.pdbx_seq_one_letter_code
_entity_poly.pdbx_strand_id
1 'polypeptide(L)'
;MWLDRNLGATQVATSSTDSAAYGDLYQWGRATDGHQSRTLDVAGSTTSNGTTNTTMTRATSISSVGAKFIKTGTSPFEWIENNTQDGNNIDDSGALRTAAWANGGANDICPSGFSVPTEAEITADTISATTTDITSSATAFSSFLKIPVAGYRDRANGALGSVGSGAGLWSRSAVGTGGRYLGVSGSLAGFYSGYRVHGFSVRCIKD
;
A
#
# COMPACT_ATOMS: atom_id res chain seq x y z
N MET A 1 -13.95 0.91 -13.89
CA MET A 1 -13.44 2.31 -13.96
C MET A 1 -12.51 2.53 -12.78
N TRP A 2 -11.46 3.34 -12.90
CA TRP A 2 -10.49 3.57 -11.83
C TRP A 2 -10.57 5.01 -11.31
N LEU A 3 -10.11 5.23 -10.07
CA LEU A 3 -9.77 6.58 -9.64
C LEU A 3 -8.63 7.15 -10.51
N ASP A 4 -8.68 8.44 -10.77
CA ASP A 4 -7.70 9.13 -11.63
C ASP A 4 -6.34 9.35 -10.93
N ARG A 5 -6.27 9.17 -9.60
CA ARG A 5 -5.08 9.34 -8.76
C ARG A 5 -5.03 8.35 -7.59
N ASN A 6 -3.83 8.14 -7.02
CA ASN A 6 -3.65 7.30 -5.84
C ASN A 6 -4.46 7.88 -4.67
N LEU A 7 -4.93 7.05 -3.75
CA LEU A 7 -5.54 7.55 -2.52
C LEU A 7 -4.56 8.50 -1.80
N GLY A 8 -5.07 9.65 -1.33
CA GLY A 8 -4.26 10.70 -0.71
C GLY A 8 -3.54 11.65 -1.68
N ALA A 9 -3.59 11.43 -2.99
CA ALA A 9 -2.93 12.30 -3.96
C ALA A 9 -3.77 13.57 -4.23
N THR A 10 -3.10 14.71 -4.41
CA THR A 10 -3.76 16.01 -4.64
C THR A 10 -4.01 16.28 -6.12
N GLN A 11 -3.34 15.58 -7.03
CA GLN A 11 -3.54 15.71 -8.49
C GLN A 11 -3.34 14.38 -9.24
N VAL A 12 -3.83 14.35 -10.48
CA VAL A 12 -3.45 13.33 -11.46
C VAL A 12 -1.98 13.55 -11.85
N ALA A 13 -1.21 12.47 -11.98
CA ALA A 13 0.20 12.54 -12.35
C ALA A 13 0.41 13.29 -13.68
N THR A 14 1.24 14.34 -13.61
CA THR A 14 1.70 15.10 -14.78
C THR A 14 3.07 14.63 -15.29
N SER A 15 3.82 13.92 -14.45
CA SER A 15 5.04 13.17 -14.78
C SER A 15 5.11 11.92 -13.90
N SER A 16 6.00 10.97 -14.22
CA SER A 16 6.20 9.78 -13.38
C SER A 16 6.70 10.13 -11.98
N THR A 17 7.41 11.25 -11.83
CA THR A 17 8.01 11.73 -10.58
C THR A 17 7.21 12.87 -9.91
N ASP A 18 5.96 13.06 -10.31
CA ASP A 18 5.07 14.08 -9.75
C ASP A 18 4.71 13.75 -8.29
N SER A 19 5.36 14.42 -7.35
CA SER A 19 5.20 14.16 -5.92
C SER A 19 3.79 14.46 -5.40
N ALA A 20 3.05 15.35 -6.05
CA ALA A 20 1.66 15.65 -5.71
C ALA A 20 0.70 14.51 -6.14
N ALA A 21 1.14 13.62 -7.02
CA ALA A 21 0.39 12.45 -7.47
C ALA A 21 0.71 11.15 -6.72
N TYR A 22 1.72 11.15 -5.84
CA TYR A 22 2.19 9.93 -5.18
C TYR A 22 1.14 9.30 -4.25
N GLY A 23 0.30 10.11 -3.61
CA GLY A 23 -0.73 9.64 -2.69
C GLY A 23 -0.18 9.22 -1.34
N ASP A 24 -0.85 8.31 -0.64
CA ASP A 24 -0.49 7.76 0.66
C ASP A 24 0.10 6.35 0.53
N LEU A 25 0.67 5.82 1.62
CA LEU A 25 1.32 4.49 1.67
C LEU A 25 0.74 3.63 2.81
N TYR A 26 -0.19 2.74 2.46
CA TYR A 26 -0.98 1.95 3.40
C TYR A 26 -0.29 0.65 3.80
N GLN A 27 -0.39 0.27 5.07
CA GLN A 27 -0.14 -1.11 5.50
C GLN A 27 -1.29 -2.00 5.05
N TRP A 28 -0.97 -3.20 4.57
CA TRP A 28 -1.93 -4.03 3.85
C TRP A 28 -3.11 -4.45 4.75
N GLY A 29 -4.34 -4.20 4.30
CA GLY A 29 -5.57 -4.48 5.04
C GLY A 29 -5.97 -3.47 6.12
N ARG A 30 -5.20 -2.39 6.34
CA ARG A 30 -5.43 -1.41 7.41
C ARG A 30 -6.34 -0.28 6.95
N ALA A 31 -7.17 0.25 7.85
CA ALA A 31 -8.01 1.41 7.57
C ALA A 31 -7.20 2.71 7.51
N THR A 32 -7.80 3.77 6.94
CA THR A 32 -7.25 5.13 6.95
C THR A 32 -7.37 5.73 8.35
N ASP A 33 -6.29 5.70 9.11
CA ASP A 33 -6.26 6.18 10.51
C ASP A 33 -5.07 7.11 10.83
N GLY A 34 -4.27 7.46 9.81
CA GLY A 34 -3.11 8.36 9.91
C GLY A 34 -1.78 7.68 9.60
N HIS A 35 -1.68 6.36 9.74
CA HIS A 35 -0.43 5.64 9.51
C HIS A 35 0.08 5.74 8.07
N GLN A 36 -0.85 5.89 7.13
CA GLN A 36 -0.59 5.90 5.70
C GLN A 36 0.11 7.18 5.23
N SER A 37 0.07 8.24 6.06
CA SER A 37 0.63 9.53 5.73
C SER A 37 2.11 9.39 5.36
N ARG A 38 2.48 10.01 4.26
CA ARG A 38 3.88 10.07 3.79
C ARG A 38 4.75 11.01 4.60
N THR A 39 4.18 11.77 5.53
CA THR A 39 4.95 12.66 6.39
C THR A 39 5.97 11.84 7.17
N LEU A 40 7.24 12.19 6.98
CA LEU A 40 8.36 11.46 7.55
C LEU A 40 8.34 11.56 9.07
N ASP A 41 8.72 10.47 9.73
CA ASP A 41 9.57 10.59 10.91
C ASP A 41 10.92 11.10 10.40
N VAL A 42 11.09 12.42 10.22
CA VAL A 42 12.46 12.93 9.98
C VAL A 42 13.21 12.63 11.27
N ALA A 43 14.25 11.80 11.19
CA ALA A 43 15.23 11.73 12.27
C ALA A 43 15.82 13.14 12.43
N GLY A 44 15.35 13.88 13.43
CA GLY A 44 15.66 15.31 13.61
C GLY A 44 14.50 16.29 13.35
N SER A 45 13.26 15.85 13.09
CA SER A 45 12.09 16.75 13.12
C SER A 45 11.89 17.26 14.54
N THR A 46 12.21 18.54 14.76
CA THR A 46 11.96 19.27 16.00
C THR A 46 10.56 19.86 16.05
N THR A 47 9.55 19.19 15.47
CA THR A 47 8.15 19.48 15.83
C THR A 47 8.03 19.29 17.34
N SER A 48 7.59 20.34 18.03
CA SER A 48 7.69 20.56 19.48
C SER A 48 6.90 19.56 20.37
N ASN A 49 6.60 18.38 19.87
CA ASN A 49 5.95 17.28 20.56
C ASN A 49 6.59 15.96 20.10
N GLY A 50 7.74 15.58 20.68
CA GLY A 50 8.64 14.48 20.29
C GLY A 50 8.03 13.06 20.23
N THR A 51 7.03 12.86 19.38
CA THR A 51 6.32 11.61 19.17
C THR A 51 6.70 11.06 17.79
N THR A 52 7.40 9.94 17.74
CA THR A 52 7.61 9.20 16.49
C THR A 52 6.26 8.71 15.97
N ASN A 53 5.96 8.93 14.69
CA ASN A 53 4.80 8.41 13.93
C ASN A 53 4.95 6.92 13.59
N THR A 54 5.95 6.26 14.17
CA THR A 54 6.16 4.82 14.10
C THR A 54 6.09 4.17 15.46
N THR A 55 5.77 2.88 15.48
CA THR A 55 5.74 2.01 16.66
C THR A 55 6.24 0.61 16.31
N MET A 56 6.79 -0.12 17.28
CA MET A 56 7.09 -1.56 17.12
C MET A 56 6.01 -2.45 17.76
N THR A 57 5.05 -1.85 18.46
CA THR A 57 3.91 -2.56 19.03
C THR A 57 2.99 -3.00 17.91
N ARG A 58 2.84 -4.32 17.76
CA ARG A 58 1.94 -4.93 16.79
C ARG A 58 0.51 -4.88 17.31
N ALA A 59 -0.42 -4.92 16.40
CA ALA A 59 -1.83 -4.79 16.71
C ALA A 59 -2.46 -6.13 17.07
N THR A 60 -3.34 -6.12 18.06
CA THR A 60 -4.07 -7.31 18.51
C THR A 60 -5.40 -7.50 17.77
N SER A 61 -5.66 -6.67 16.76
CA SER A 61 -6.90 -6.63 15.97
C SER A 61 -6.63 -6.00 14.60
N ILE A 62 -7.46 -6.36 13.61
CA ILE A 62 -7.48 -5.68 12.30
C ILE A 62 -8.22 -4.34 12.33
N SER A 63 -8.90 -4.02 13.43
CA SER A 63 -9.64 -2.79 13.68
C SER A 63 -9.05 -2.02 14.87
N SER A 64 -9.22 -0.69 14.90
CA SER A 64 -8.76 0.17 15.99
C SER A 64 -7.25 0.09 16.28
N VAL A 65 -6.46 0.23 15.22
CA VAL A 65 -5.01 -0.06 15.23
C VAL A 65 -4.16 1.15 15.68
N GLY A 66 -4.71 2.36 15.58
CA GLY A 66 -4.07 3.63 15.95
C GLY A 66 -3.26 4.27 14.82
N ALA A 67 -2.98 5.57 14.91
CA ALA A 67 -2.46 6.36 13.79
C ALA A 67 -0.96 6.12 13.44
N LYS A 68 -0.23 5.33 14.21
CA LYS A 68 1.22 5.11 13.98
C LYS A 68 1.46 3.99 12.98
N PHE A 69 2.48 4.16 12.15
CA PHE A 69 2.98 3.11 11.28
C PHE A 69 3.71 2.03 12.08
N ILE A 70 3.25 0.79 11.97
CA ILE A 70 3.83 -0.33 12.71
C ILE A 70 5.07 -0.82 11.97
N LYS A 71 6.19 -0.96 12.67
CA LYS A 71 7.45 -1.48 12.13
C LYS A 71 7.77 -2.83 12.74
N THR A 72 8.47 -3.67 11.98
CA THR A 72 9.06 -4.89 12.52
C THR A 72 10.30 -5.30 11.72
N GLY A 73 11.30 -5.80 12.44
CA GLY A 73 12.49 -6.44 11.88
C GLY A 73 12.43 -7.96 11.89
N THR A 74 11.28 -8.55 12.25
CA THR A 74 11.17 -10.00 12.52
C THR A 74 10.12 -10.66 11.62
N SER A 75 10.50 -11.79 11.03
CA SER A 75 9.64 -12.65 10.20
C SER A 75 8.44 -13.19 11.01
N PRO A 76 7.23 -13.30 10.43
CA PRO A 76 6.88 -13.13 9.01
C PRO A 76 6.64 -11.68 8.54
N PHE A 77 7.06 -10.67 9.31
CA PHE A 77 6.94 -9.25 8.97
C PHE A 77 5.48 -8.82 8.79
N GLU A 78 4.75 -8.83 9.90
CA GLU A 78 3.32 -8.56 9.96
C GLU A 78 3.02 -7.44 10.98
N TRP A 79 2.01 -6.60 10.70
CA TRP A 79 1.65 -5.47 11.56
C TRP A 79 0.60 -5.82 12.64
N ILE A 80 -0.17 -6.89 12.45
CA ILE A 80 -0.98 -7.53 13.50
C ILE A 80 -0.18 -8.63 14.19
N GLU A 81 -0.54 -9.08 15.38
CA GLU A 81 -0.05 -10.31 16.01
C GLU A 81 -0.30 -11.55 15.13
N ASN A 82 0.59 -12.54 15.19
CA ASN A 82 0.50 -13.79 14.43
C ASN A 82 0.90 -15.01 15.26
N ASN A 83 0.53 -16.19 14.76
CA ASN A 83 0.71 -17.44 15.49
C ASN A 83 2.19 -17.75 15.77
N THR A 84 3.06 -17.43 14.81
CA THR A 84 4.50 -17.75 14.86
C THR A 84 5.25 -16.94 15.91
N GLN A 85 4.87 -15.67 16.11
CA GLN A 85 5.62 -14.73 16.95
C GLN A 85 4.97 -14.52 18.33
N ASP A 86 3.64 -14.56 18.40
CA ASP A 86 2.88 -14.17 19.60
C ASP A 86 1.99 -15.30 20.12
N GLY A 87 1.90 -16.44 19.41
CA GLY A 87 0.99 -17.54 19.75
C GLY A 87 -0.48 -17.22 19.51
N ASN A 88 -0.77 -16.16 18.75
CA ASN A 88 -2.12 -15.66 18.49
C ASN A 88 -2.36 -15.51 16.98
N ASN A 89 -3.38 -16.14 16.41
CA ASN A 89 -3.69 -16.03 14.99
C ASN A 89 -4.83 -15.03 14.75
N ILE A 90 -4.50 -13.76 14.53
CA ILE A 90 -5.50 -12.73 14.22
C ILE A 90 -5.98 -12.88 12.77
N ASP A 91 -5.08 -12.93 11.80
CA ASP A 91 -5.41 -13.04 10.37
C ASP A 91 -4.18 -13.45 9.52
N ASP A 92 -3.53 -14.56 9.89
CA ASP A 92 -2.30 -15.02 9.21
C ASP A 92 -2.54 -15.29 7.72
N SER A 93 -3.76 -15.75 7.38
CA SER A 93 -4.18 -15.99 5.99
C SER A 93 -4.40 -14.71 5.17
N GLY A 94 -4.72 -13.59 5.84
CA GLY A 94 -5.14 -12.34 5.20
C GLY A 94 -6.62 -12.30 4.80
N ALA A 95 -7.39 -13.37 5.01
CA ALA A 95 -8.78 -13.46 4.56
C ALA A 95 -9.67 -12.37 5.18
N LEU A 96 -9.48 -12.04 6.46
CA LEU A 96 -10.29 -11.00 7.11
C LEU A 96 -9.98 -9.62 6.53
N ARG A 97 -8.70 -9.32 6.29
CA ARG A 97 -8.26 -8.06 5.68
C ARG A 97 -8.63 -7.95 4.19
N THR A 98 -8.62 -9.05 3.44
CA THR A 98 -9.14 -9.09 2.06
C THR A 98 -10.63 -8.71 2.01
N ALA A 99 -11.44 -9.21 2.96
CA ALA A 99 -12.85 -8.85 3.06
C ALA A 99 -13.03 -7.40 3.55
N ALA A 100 -12.22 -6.95 4.52
CA ALA A 100 -12.33 -5.62 5.10
C ALA A 100 -12.02 -4.49 4.11
N TRP A 101 -11.20 -4.75 3.09
CA TRP A 101 -10.86 -3.81 2.01
C TRP A 101 -11.79 -3.87 0.78
N ALA A 102 -12.83 -4.71 0.81
CA ALA A 102 -13.92 -4.62 -0.16
C ALA A 102 -14.77 -3.36 0.10
N ASN A 103 -15.52 -2.91 -0.90
CA ASN A 103 -16.47 -1.80 -0.77
C ASN A 103 -17.49 -2.09 0.33
N GLY A 104 -17.67 -1.15 1.26
CA GLY A 104 -18.50 -1.30 2.45
C GLY A 104 -17.92 -2.24 3.52
N GLY A 105 -16.68 -2.72 3.35
CA GLY A 105 -15.95 -3.48 4.34
C GLY A 105 -15.51 -2.65 5.55
N ALA A 106 -15.16 -3.32 6.65
CA ALA A 106 -14.83 -2.65 7.91
C ALA A 106 -13.61 -1.70 7.83
N ASN A 107 -12.70 -1.94 6.89
CA ASN A 107 -11.54 -1.11 6.63
C ASN A 107 -11.59 -0.52 5.21
N ASP A 108 -12.78 -0.29 4.65
CA ASP A 108 -12.91 0.30 3.33
C ASP A 108 -12.26 1.69 3.30
N ILE A 109 -11.17 1.79 2.54
CA ILE A 109 -10.38 3.01 2.39
C ILE A 109 -10.75 3.78 1.11
N CYS A 110 -11.60 3.19 0.28
CA CYS A 110 -11.99 3.76 -1.00
C CYS A 110 -13.28 4.60 -0.86
N PRO A 111 -13.50 5.58 -1.74
CA PRO A 111 -14.78 6.29 -1.79
C PRO A 111 -15.94 5.32 -2.07
N SER A 112 -17.14 5.64 -1.59
CA SER A 112 -18.35 4.83 -1.80
C SER A 112 -18.52 4.39 -3.26
N GLY A 113 -18.73 3.09 -3.47
CA GLY A 113 -18.87 2.50 -4.80
C GLY A 113 -17.54 2.12 -5.47
N PHE A 114 -16.42 2.23 -4.74
CA PHE A 114 -15.11 1.75 -5.15
C PHE A 114 -14.54 0.82 -4.08
N SER A 115 -13.68 -0.10 -4.48
CA SER A 115 -12.91 -0.92 -3.56
C SER A 115 -11.41 -0.88 -3.86
N VAL A 116 -10.61 -1.39 -2.93
CA VAL A 116 -9.23 -1.77 -3.26
C VAL A 116 -9.31 -2.90 -4.30
N PRO A 117 -8.61 -2.81 -5.42
CA PRO A 117 -8.72 -3.80 -6.49
C PRO A 117 -8.12 -5.14 -6.06
N THR A 118 -8.58 -6.22 -6.69
CA THR A 118 -7.95 -7.55 -6.63
C THR A 118 -6.74 -7.62 -7.57
N GLU A 119 -5.90 -8.64 -7.39
CA GLU A 119 -4.80 -8.91 -8.34
C GLU A 119 -5.32 -9.13 -9.76
N ALA A 120 -6.47 -9.80 -9.93
CA ALA A 120 -7.04 -10.07 -11.25
C ALA A 120 -7.47 -8.78 -11.97
N GLU A 121 -8.11 -7.85 -11.25
CA GLU A 121 -8.55 -6.56 -11.79
C GLU A 121 -7.37 -5.67 -12.18
N ILE A 122 -6.35 -5.57 -11.33
CA ILE A 122 -5.12 -4.86 -11.71
C ILE A 122 -4.48 -5.54 -12.92
N THR A 123 -4.37 -6.88 -12.94
CA THR A 123 -3.73 -7.63 -14.03
C THR A 123 -4.38 -7.34 -15.38
N ALA A 124 -5.70 -7.39 -15.44
CA ALA A 124 -6.48 -7.15 -16.65
C ALA A 124 -6.25 -5.75 -17.24
N ASP A 125 -6.02 -4.75 -16.38
CA ASP A 125 -5.86 -3.34 -16.80
C ASP A 125 -4.41 -2.85 -16.75
N THR A 126 -3.42 -3.73 -16.51
CA THR A 126 -1.99 -3.36 -16.44
C THR A 126 -1.07 -4.28 -17.24
N ILE A 127 -0.66 -5.41 -16.68
CA ILE A 127 0.38 -6.30 -17.23
C ILE A 127 -0.16 -7.28 -18.27
N SER A 128 -1.47 -7.34 -18.46
CA SER A 128 -2.15 -8.15 -19.48
C SER A 128 -3.24 -7.34 -20.18
N ALA A 129 -3.02 -6.04 -20.29
CA ALA A 129 -4.00 -5.11 -20.83
C ALA A 129 -3.96 -5.11 -22.36
N THR A 130 -5.13 -5.19 -23.00
CA THR A 130 -5.19 -5.10 -24.47
C THR A 130 -4.93 -3.69 -25.02
N THR A 131 -4.67 -2.70 -24.15
CA THR A 131 -4.44 -1.29 -24.51
C THR A 131 -2.97 -0.92 -24.43
N THR A 132 -2.42 -0.74 -23.23
CA THR A 132 -1.00 -0.46 -22.99
C THR A 132 -0.51 -1.41 -21.91
N ASP A 133 0.27 -2.40 -22.31
CA ASP A 133 0.94 -3.28 -21.38
C ASP A 133 1.95 -2.51 -20.52
N ILE A 134 1.74 -2.55 -19.21
CA ILE A 134 2.67 -1.99 -18.25
C ILE A 134 3.84 -2.97 -18.09
N THR A 135 5.01 -2.56 -18.53
CA THR A 135 6.26 -3.34 -18.54
C THR A 135 7.42 -2.61 -17.87
N SER A 136 7.28 -1.31 -17.63
CA SER A 136 8.25 -0.44 -16.97
C SER A 136 7.55 0.78 -16.36
N SER A 137 8.27 1.60 -15.60
CA SER A 137 7.76 2.87 -15.07
C SER A 137 7.38 3.86 -16.16
N ALA A 138 8.02 3.80 -17.34
CA ALA A 138 7.66 4.63 -18.49
C ALA A 138 6.27 4.24 -19.03
N THR A 139 6.04 2.95 -19.27
CA THR A 139 4.74 2.46 -19.76
C THR A 139 3.65 2.55 -18.68
N ALA A 140 4.02 2.45 -17.41
CA ALA A 140 3.09 2.67 -16.29
C ALA A 140 2.58 4.11 -16.23
N PHE A 141 3.44 5.10 -16.43
CA PHE A 141 3.06 6.51 -16.48
C PHE A 141 2.29 6.85 -17.77
N SER A 142 2.66 6.28 -18.91
CA SER A 142 1.94 6.53 -20.17
C SER A 142 0.59 5.81 -20.28
N SER A 143 0.34 4.80 -19.43
CA SER A 143 -0.95 4.12 -19.36
C SER A 143 -2.08 5.06 -18.90
N PHE A 144 -3.34 4.64 -19.07
CA PHE A 144 -4.48 5.41 -18.60
C PHE A 144 -4.50 5.62 -17.07
N LEU A 145 -3.84 4.73 -16.30
CA LEU A 145 -3.72 4.84 -14.85
C LEU A 145 -2.69 5.88 -14.40
N LYS A 146 -1.77 6.27 -15.29
CA LYS A 146 -0.65 7.19 -15.03
C LYS A 146 0.05 6.90 -13.70
N ILE A 147 0.47 5.66 -13.48
CA ILE A 147 1.04 5.21 -12.21
C ILE A 147 2.38 5.94 -11.98
N PRO A 148 2.50 6.79 -10.93
CA PRO A 148 3.74 7.47 -10.63
C PRO A 148 4.69 6.56 -9.82
N VAL A 149 5.99 6.83 -9.88
CA VAL A 149 7.03 6.13 -9.11
C VAL A 149 7.06 6.62 -7.66
N ALA A 150 5.98 6.36 -6.94
CA ALA A 150 5.71 6.83 -5.59
C ALA A 150 6.58 6.18 -4.50
N GLY A 151 7.36 5.14 -4.81
CA GLY A 151 8.14 4.40 -3.85
C GLY A 151 7.27 3.62 -2.85
N TYR A 152 7.83 3.37 -1.67
CA TYR A 152 7.19 2.62 -0.59
C TYR A 152 7.66 3.10 0.79
N ARG A 153 6.99 2.64 1.85
CA ARG A 153 7.41 2.82 3.24
C ARG A 153 7.97 1.52 3.80
N ASP A 154 9.21 1.56 4.26
CA ASP A 154 9.96 0.39 4.67
C ASP A 154 9.49 -0.17 6.02
N ARG A 155 9.41 -1.49 6.11
CA ARG A 155 8.93 -2.18 7.31
C ARG A 155 9.81 -2.05 8.54
N ALA A 156 11.13 -1.93 8.35
CA ALA A 156 12.08 -2.07 9.44
C ALA A 156 12.29 -0.71 10.12
N ASN A 157 12.43 0.34 9.33
CA ASN A 157 12.74 1.68 9.84
C ASN A 157 11.63 2.72 9.59
N GLY A 158 10.63 2.43 8.76
CA GLY A 158 9.53 3.34 8.45
C GLY A 158 9.91 4.46 7.47
N ALA A 159 11.12 4.41 6.90
CA ALA A 159 11.62 5.38 5.93
C ALA A 159 10.99 5.15 4.55
N LEU A 160 11.04 6.19 3.71
CA LEU A 160 10.61 6.08 2.32
C LEU A 160 11.74 5.49 1.46
N GLY A 161 11.42 4.46 0.68
CA GLY A 161 12.33 3.81 -0.27
C GLY A 161 11.86 3.97 -1.71
N SER A 162 12.80 4.00 -2.65
CA SER A 162 12.55 4.01 -4.11
C SER A 162 11.63 5.14 -4.62
N VAL A 163 11.52 6.23 -3.87
CA VAL A 163 10.77 7.42 -4.31
C VAL A 163 11.43 7.99 -5.57
N GLY A 164 10.66 8.19 -6.63
CA GLY A 164 11.18 8.67 -7.91
C GLY A 164 11.80 7.59 -8.80
N SER A 165 11.83 6.32 -8.37
CA SER A 165 12.45 5.23 -9.16
C SER A 165 11.63 3.95 -9.27
N GLY A 166 10.68 3.71 -8.37
CA GLY A 166 9.75 2.57 -8.45
C GLY A 166 8.40 2.85 -7.82
N ALA A 167 7.45 1.94 -8.02
CA ALA A 167 6.12 1.99 -7.42
C ALA A 167 5.71 0.61 -6.90
N GLY A 168 4.94 0.59 -5.82
CA GLY A 168 4.16 -0.56 -5.38
C GLY A 168 2.69 -0.15 -5.29
N LEU A 169 1.81 -0.96 -5.88
CA LEU A 169 0.37 -0.78 -5.80
C LEU A 169 -0.27 -2.01 -5.15
N TRP A 170 -0.78 -1.85 -3.93
CA TRP A 170 -1.48 -2.93 -3.24
C TRP A 170 -2.73 -3.35 -4.02
N SER A 171 -2.95 -4.66 -4.05
CA SER A 171 -4.27 -5.24 -4.25
C SER A 171 -4.80 -5.75 -2.91
N ARG A 172 -6.11 -6.01 -2.81
CA ARG A 172 -6.71 -6.67 -1.64
C ARG A 172 -6.54 -8.19 -1.64
N SER A 173 -5.90 -8.77 -2.64
CA SER A 173 -5.64 -10.21 -2.70
C SER A 173 -4.52 -10.59 -1.73
N ALA A 174 -4.69 -11.71 -1.04
CA ALA A 174 -3.69 -12.31 -0.15
C ALA A 174 -3.04 -13.54 -0.80
N VAL A 175 -1.78 -13.83 -0.47
CA VAL A 175 -1.12 -15.11 -0.80
C VAL A 175 -0.24 -15.55 0.36
N GLY A 176 -0.48 -16.75 0.89
CA GLY A 176 0.20 -17.22 2.10
C GLY A 176 0.14 -16.16 3.23
N THR A 177 1.29 -15.75 3.74
CA THR A 177 1.43 -14.71 4.78
C THR A 177 1.63 -13.30 4.20
N GLY A 178 1.60 -13.13 2.88
CA GLY A 178 1.82 -11.85 2.19
C GLY A 178 0.55 -11.23 1.63
N GLY A 179 0.65 -9.94 1.28
CA GLY A 179 -0.29 -9.24 0.42
C GLY A 179 0.21 -9.23 -1.03
N ARG A 180 -0.69 -9.19 -2.00
CA ARG A 180 -0.33 -9.08 -3.43
C ARG A 180 -0.23 -7.63 -3.85
N TYR A 181 0.79 -7.29 -4.63
CA TYR A 181 0.95 -5.95 -5.18
C TYR A 181 1.57 -6.00 -6.58
N LEU A 182 1.23 -5.00 -7.39
CA LEU A 182 1.92 -4.69 -8.63
C LEU A 182 3.17 -3.85 -8.29
N GLY A 183 4.35 -4.38 -8.60
CA GLY A 183 5.61 -3.65 -8.52
C GLY A 183 6.01 -3.14 -9.90
N VAL A 184 6.49 -1.89 -9.96
CA VAL A 184 6.97 -1.25 -11.19
C VAL A 184 8.32 -0.57 -10.94
N SER A 185 9.27 -0.72 -11.87
CA SER A 185 10.57 -0.05 -11.88
C SER A 185 10.95 0.38 -13.29
N GLY A 186 12.15 0.96 -13.48
CA GLY A 186 12.62 1.42 -14.78
C GLY A 186 12.66 0.36 -15.89
N SER A 187 12.72 -0.93 -15.56
CA SER A 187 12.86 -2.02 -16.54
C SER A 187 11.96 -3.21 -16.30
N LEU A 188 11.03 -3.13 -15.33
CA LEU A 188 10.20 -4.26 -14.95
C LEU A 188 8.84 -3.80 -14.43
N ALA A 189 7.81 -4.58 -14.72
CA ALA A 189 6.52 -4.53 -14.05
C ALA A 189 6.00 -5.95 -13.85
N GLY A 190 5.44 -6.23 -12.67
CA GLY A 190 4.94 -7.57 -12.36
C GLY A 190 4.33 -7.68 -10.97
N PHE A 191 3.68 -8.81 -10.73
CA PHE A 191 3.02 -9.10 -9.45
C PHE A 191 3.94 -9.83 -8.48
N TYR A 192 3.99 -9.33 -7.24
CA TYR A 192 4.82 -9.86 -6.17
C TYR A 192 4.04 -10.10 -4.89
N SER A 193 4.61 -10.90 -4.01
CA SER A 193 4.13 -11.06 -2.64
C SER A 193 4.94 -10.13 -1.75
N GLY A 194 4.26 -9.18 -1.10
CA GLY A 194 4.87 -8.21 -0.19
C GLY A 194 4.54 -8.53 1.26
N TYR A 195 5.48 -8.21 2.15
CA TYR A 195 5.20 -8.22 3.58
C TYR A 195 4.12 -7.18 3.89
N ARG A 196 3.07 -7.61 4.58
CA ARG A 196 1.87 -6.78 4.81
C ARG A 196 2.15 -5.52 5.64
N VAL A 197 3.24 -5.51 6.39
CA VAL A 197 3.74 -4.36 7.16
C VAL A 197 4.35 -3.25 6.29
N HIS A 198 4.71 -3.51 5.02
CA HIS A 198 5.16 -2.44 4.12
C HIS A 198 4.02 -1.45 3.83
N GLY A 199 4.39 -0.19 3.60
CA GLY A 199 3.48 0.80 3.04
C GLY A 199 3.60 0.87 1.52
N PHE A 200 2.53 0.54 0.79
CA PHE A 200 2.45 0.75 -0.67
C PHE A 200 1.24 1.62 -1.03
N SER A 201 1.25 2.18 -2.24
CA SER A 201 0.15 3.00 -2.74
C SER A 201 -1.09 2.16 -3.00
N VAL A 202 -2.26 2.80 -2.99
CA VAL A 202 -3.55 2.19 -3.36
C VAL A 202 -4.22 3.04 -4.43
N ARG A 203 -4.80 2.37 -5.43
CA ARG A 203 -5.61 2.98 -6.48
C ARG A 203 -6.93 2.22 -6.54
N CYS A 204 -8.03 2.87 -6.18
CA CYS A 204 -9.31 2.18 -6.11
C CYS A 204 -9.92 1.96 -7.50
N ILE A 205 -10.65 0.87 -7.63
CA ILE A 205 -11.45 0.51 -8.80
C ILE A 205 -12.93 0.57 -8.43
N LYS A 206 -13.77 0.98 -9.36
CA LYS A 206 -15.23 1.01 -9.21
C LYS A 206 -15.78 -0.41 -9.30
N ASP A 207 -16.65 -0.76 -8.36
CA ASP A 207 -17.42 -2.00 -8.33
C ASP A 207 -18.52 -2.06 -9.40
#